data_AF-D2VC96-F1
#
_entry.id   AF-D2VC96-F1
#
_cell.length_a   1.000
_cell.length_b   1.000
_cell.length_c   1.000
_cell.angle_alpha   90.00
_cell.angle_beta   90.00
_cell.angle_gamma   90.00
#
_symmetry.space_group_name_H-M   'P 1'
#
loop_
_entity.id
_entity.type
_entity.pdbx_description
1 polymer ?
#
loop_
_entity_poly.entity_id
_entity_poly.type
_entity_poly.pdbx_seq_one_letter_code
_entity_poly.pdbx_strand_id
1 'polypeptide(L)'
;MSANKHKTKEERMEIVNEYLQQQKEKEAVKAQSDLSQLFGKAEKLDSPQYSDPIDKSYNRMLDKAAQWNEEDLKTFGKLTSATPKAAKKLNVIISNSITHDVLQNCCDDEEDILPKQILNVKEFLALAVAAKEKGSITLYKSKDRKNRSYKFKLRTRQYLYTLKMKNKVKAQQLEKALPPTLKKSYINHPEKKETKKQ
;
A
#
# COMPACT_ATOMS: atom_id res chain seq x y z
N MET A 1 58.31 36.41 52.39
CA MET A 1 57.98 37.48 51.43
C MET A 1 57.54 36.83 50.13
N SER A 2 56.29 37.00 49.71
CA SER A 2 55.81 36.47 48.43
C SER A 2 55.17 37.62 47.66
N ALA A 3 55.84 38.07 46.59
CA ALA A 3 55.45 39.24 45.83
C ALA A 3 54.28 38.90 44.89
N ASN A 4 53.14 39.53 45.13
CA ASN A 4 51.95 39.39 44.30
C ASN A 4 52.11 40.30 43.06
N LYS A 5 52.77 39.81 42.01
CA LYS A 5 52.96 40.57 40.75
C LYS A 5 51.59 40.82 40.09
N HIS A 6 51.13 42.07 40.12
CA HIS A 6 49.98 42.49 39.32
C HIS A 6 50.39 42.58 37.85
N LYS A 7 49.87 41.66 37.02
CA LYS A 7 50.08 41.67 35.56
C LYS A 7 49.66 43.01 34.96
N THR A 8 50.49 43.54 34.06
CA THR A 8 50.25 44.82 33.38
C THR A 8 49.00 44.72 32.51
N LYS A 9 48.40 45.86 32.14
CA LYS A 9 47.15 45.90 31.37
C LYS A 9 47.28 45.16 30.03
N GLU A 10 48.45 45.23 29.41
CA GLU A 10 48.77 44.60 28.13
C GLU A 10 48.82 43.08 28.26
N GLU A 11 49.52 42.55 29.26
CA GLU A 11 49.56 41.10 29.55
C GLU A 11 48.17 40.52 29.81
N ARG A 12 47.28 41.30 30.47
CA ARG A 12 45.88 40.88 30.69
C ARG A 12 45.09 40.85 29.39
N MET A 13 45.31 41.80 28.49
CA MET A 13 44.66 41.85 27.18
C MET A 13 45.14 40.72 26.28
N GLU A 14 46.43 40.37 26.33
CA GLU A 14 46.98 39.23 25.59
C GLU A 14 46.34 37.90 26.04
N ILE A 15 46.19 37.69 27.35
CA ILE A 15 45.53 36.50 27.90
C ILE A 15 44.07 36.39 27.42
N VAL A 16 43.36 37.52 27.35
CA VAL A 16 41.97 37.54 26.86
C VAL A 16 41.91 37.24 25.36
N ASN A 17 42.82 37.81 24.57
CA ASN A 17 42.89 37.56 23.13
C ASN A 17 43.25 36.11 22.82
N GLU A 18 44.20 35.53 23.56
CA GLU A 18 44.56 34.12 23.45
C GLU A 18 43.38 33.21 23.80
N TYR A 19 42.63 33.54 24.86
CA TYR A 19 41.42 32.79 25.21
C TYR A 19 40.36 32.87 24.11
N LEU A 20 40.12 34.04 23.51
CA LEU A 20 39.17 34.20 22.41
C LEU A 20 39.61 33.43 21.16
N GLN A 21 40.91 33.38 20.90
CA GLN A 21 41.47 32.60 19.79
C GLN A 21 41.26 31.09 20.02
N GLN A 22 41.54 30.61 21.24
CA GLN A 22 41.28 29.22 21.62
C GLN A 22 39.79 28.84 21.52
N GLN A 23 38.87 29.75 21.80
CA GLN A 23 37.43 29.48 21.63
C GLN A 23 37.05 29.33 20.16
N LYS A 24 37.54 30.23 19.28
CA LYS A 24 37.30 30.13 17.84
C LYS A 24 37.86 28.83 17.24
N GLU A 25 39.04 28.40 17.69
CA GLU A 25 39.65 27.15 17.24
C GLU A 25 38.85 25.92 17.70
N LYS A 26 38.35 25.91 18.95
CA LYS A 26 37.48 24.84 19.45
C LYS A 26 36.16 24.75 18.68
N GLU A 27 35.57 25.89 18.34
CA GLU A 27 34.36 25.94 17.51
C GLU A 27 34.62 25.45 16.08
N ALA A 28 35.75 25.82 15.48
CA ALA A 28 36.13 25.36 14.14
C ALA A 28 36.38 23.85 14.09
N VAL A 29 37.06 23.27 15.09
CA VAL A 29 37.27 21.82 15.20
C VAL A 29 35.94 21.08 15.39
N LYS A 30 35.04 21.61 16.20
CA LYS A 30 33.69 21.04 16.38
C LYS A 30 32.91 21.05 15.06
N ALA A 31 32.91 22.16 14.33
CA ALA A 31 32.26 22.29 13.03
C ALA A 31 32.85 21.33 11.98
N GLN A 32 34.17 21.13 11.98
CA GLN A 32 34.82 20.14 11.12
C GLN A 32 34.43 18.70 11.48
N SER A 33 34.30 18.40 12.78
CA SER A 33 33.82 17.08 13.24
C SER A 33 32.37 16.84 12.82
N ASP A 34 31.49 17.84 12.92
CA ASP A 34 30.08 17.73 12.56
C ASP A 34 29.90 17.56 11.04
N LEU A 35 30.71 18.24 10.22
CA LEU A 35 30.76 18.03 8.77
C LEU A 35 31.26 16.63 8.41
N SER A 36 32.30 16.12 9.07
CA SER A 36 32.79 14.76 8.82
C SER A 36 31.75 13.68 9.18
N GLN A 37 30.90 13.93 10.19
CA GLN A 37 29.79 13.03 10.56
C GLN A 37 28.62 13.09 9.56
N LEU A 38 28.44 14.22 8.88
CA LEU A 38 27.46 14.39 7.80
C LEU A 38 27.93 13.75 6.48
N PHE A 39 29.21 13.91 6.13
CA PHE A 39 29.78 13.35 4.90
C PHE A 39 30.17 11.86 5.03
N GLY A 40 30.45 11.35 6.23
CA GLY A 40 30.74 9.94 6.49
C GLY A 40 29.55 8.98 6.35
N LYS A 41 28.35 9.50 6.03
CA LYS A 41 27.16 8.69 5.67
C LYS A 41 26.92 8.61 4.16
N ALA A 42 27.78 9.23 3.34
CA ALA A 42 27.57 9.39 1.91
C ALA A 42 28.63 8.70 1.04
N GLU A 43 29.17 7.55 1.45
CA GLU A 43 29.94 6.66 0.55
C GLU A 43 29.59 5.19 0.81
N LYS A 44 28.40 4.82 0.35
CA LYS A 44 28.10 3.54 -0.30
C LYS A 44 26.87 3.78 -1.15
N LEU A 45 27.05 4.52 -2.24
CA LEU A 45 26.21 4.33 -3.41
C LEU A 45 26.64 3.01 -4.05
N ASP A 46 26.34 1.90 -3.36
CA ASP A 46 25.96 0.71 -4.09
C ASP A 46 24.70 1.14 -4.82
N SER A 47 24.84 1.37 -6.14
CA SER A 47 23.72 1.47 -7.05
C SER A 47 22.66 0.48 -6.59
N PRO A 48 21.44 0.91 -6.23
CA PRO A 48 20.38 -0.04 -5.98
C PRO A 48 20.23 -0.80 -7.29
N GLN A 49 20.72 -2.04 -7.32
CA GLN A 49 20.26 -3.02 -8.28
C GLN A 49 18.79 -3.18 -7.93
N TYR A 50 17.96 -2.34 -8.52
CA TYR A 50 16.52 -2.43 -8.48
C TYR A 50 16.17 -3.65 -9.33
N SER A 51 16.46 -4.83 -8.78
CA SER A 51 15.79 -6.04 -9.22
C SER A 51 14.39 -5.94 -8.62
N ASP A 52 13.47 -5.41 -9.40
CA ASP A 52 12.05 -5.49 -9.14
C ASP A 52 11.69 -6.90 -8.64
N PRO A 53 10.87 -7.03 -7.59
CA PRO A 53 10.30 -8.33 -7.19
C PRO A 53 9.50 -9.01 -8.31
N ILE A 54 9.14 -8.27 -9.35
CA ILE A 54 8.42 -8.72 -10.55
C ILE A 54 9.32 -9.56 -11.47
N ASP A 55 10.62 -9.26 -11.55
CA ASP A 55 11.54 -9.93 -12.49
C ASP A 55 11.89 -11.38 -12.08
N LYS A 56 11.80 -11.71 -10.79
CA LYS A 56 11.95 -13.12 -10.35
C LYS A 56 10.75 -13.97 -10.75
N SER A 57 9.57 -13.38 -10.97
CA SER A 57 8.41 -14.09 -11.49
C SER A 57 8.54 -14.30 -13.00
N TYR A 58 8.98 -13.26 -13.73
CA TYR A 58 9.09 -13.30 -15.18
C TYR A 58 10.14 -14.31 -15.65
N ASN A 59 11.34 -14.28 -15.05
CA ASN A 59 12.39 -15.26 -15.37
C ASN A 59 12.02 -16.70 -14.95
N ARG A 60 11.28 -16.86 -13.84
CA ARG A 60 10.78 -18.18 -13.41
C ARG A 60 9.65 -18.72 -14.29
N MET A 61 8.85 -17.85 -14.91
CA MET A 61 7.86 -18.22 -15.92
C MET A 61 8.54 -18.64 -17.22
N LEU A 62 9.61 -17.95 -17.63
CA LEU A 62 10.41 -18.32 -18.79
C LEU A 62 11.13 -19.66 -18.59
N ASP A 63 11.72 -19.90 -17.41
CA ASP A 63 12.36 -21.18 -17.08
C ASP A 63 11.33 -22.33 -17.03
N LYS A 64 10.10 -22.06 -16.59
CA LYS A 64 9.00 -23.04 -16.62
C LYS A 64 8.43 -23.29 -18.02
N ALA A 65 8.40 -22.27 -18.88
CA ALA A 65 7.99 -22.40 -20.27
C ALA A 65 9.06 -23.10 -21.12
N ALA A 66 10.34 -22.91 -20.78
CA ALA A 66 11.48 -23.59 -21.41
C ALA A 66 11.62 -25.07 -21.01
N GLN A 67 10.88 -25.53 -19.99
CA GLN A 67 10.80 -26.93 -19.55
C GLN A 67 9.67 -27.74 -20.21
N TRP A 68 9.00 -27.18 -21.23
CA TRP A 68 8.03 -27.96 -21.99
C TRP A 68 8.80 -28.78 -23.03
N ASN A 69 8.80 -30.09 -22.87
CA ASN A 69 9.33 -30.98 -23.89
C ASN A 69 8.36 -31.00 -25.08
N GLU A 70 8.89 -31.26 -26.27
CA GLU A 70 8.12 -31.35 -27.52
C GLU A 70 6.96 -32.37 -27.44
N GLU A 71 7.04 -33.31 -26.50
CA GLU A 71 6.03 -34.32 -26.18
C GLU A 71 4.79 -33.74 -25.46
N ASP A 72 4.93 -32.64 -24.69
CA ASP A 72 3.83 -31.98 -23.99
C ASP A 72 2.92 -31.20 -24.96
N LEU A 73 3.51 -30.60 -25.99
CA LEU A 73 2.77 -29.93 -27.07
C LEU A 73 1.97 -30.93 -27.94
N LYS A 74 2.51 -32.13 -28.17
CA LYS A 74 1.78 -33.24 -28.82
C LYS A 74 0.61 -33.76 -27.98
N THR A 75 0.70 -33.63 -26.65
CA THR A 75 -0.37 -34.04 -25.73
C THR A 75 -1.50 -33.01 -25.69
N PHE A 76 -1.20 -31.71 -25.74
CA PHE A 76 -2.22 -30.66 -25.86
C PHE A 76 -2.95 -30.66 -27.23
N GLY A 77 -2.24 -30.97 -28.32
CA GLY A 77 -2.85 -31.08 -29.66
C GLY A 77 -3.87 -32.24 -29.79
N LYS A 78 -3.76 -33.29 -28.96
CA LYS A 78 -4.75 -34.38 -28.91
C LYS A 78 -6.05 -34.00 -28.21
N LEU A 79 -6.08 -32.91 -27.43
CA LEU A 79 -7.29 -32.46 -26.74
C LEU A 79 -8.20 -31.59 -27.64
N THR A 80 -7.71 -31.14 -28.80
CA THR A 80 -8.48 -30.31 -29.75
C THR A 80 -8.93 -31.06 -31.00
N SER A 81 -8.74 -32.38 -31.09
CA SER A 81 -9.19 -33.20 -32.23
C SER A 81 -10.32 -34.18 -31.91
N ALA A 82 -11.08 -33.98 -30.83
CA ALA A 82 -12.37 -34.64 -30.64
C ALA A 82 -13.44 -33.97 -31.54
N THR A 83 -13.45 -34.38 -32.81
CA THR A 83 -14.52 -34.28 -33.84
C THR A 83 -15.49 -33.08 -33.85
N PRO A 84 -15.56 -32.30 -34.95
CA PRO A 84 -16.63 -31.34 -35.19
C PRO A 84 -17.87 -32.07 -35.74
N LYS A 85 -18.84 -32.40 -34.89
CA LYS A 85 -20.16 -32.86 -35.35
C LYS A 85 -21.31 -32.38 -34.47
N ALA A 86 -21.33 -31.08 -34.15
CA ALA A 86 -22.49 -30.41 -33.59
C ALA A 86 -22.56 -28.89 -33.91
N ALA A 87 -21.88 -28.45 -34.98
CA ALA A 87 -21.93 -27.07 -35.44
C ALA A 87 -22.62 -27.02 -36.81
N LYS A 88 -23.96 -27.04 -36.83
CA LYS A 88 -24.85 -26.68 -37.97
C LYS A 88 -26.34 -26.80 -37.58
N LYS A 89 -26.82 -25.81 -36.83
CA LYS A 89 -28.21 -25.39 -36.52
C LYS A 89 -28.03 -24.53 -35.27
N LEU A 90 -28.13 -23.21 -35.27
CA LEU A 90 -29.17 -22.37 -35.85
C LEU A 90 -28.52 -21.00 -36.12
N ASN A 91 -28.52 -20.60 -37.39
CA ASN A 91 -28.48 -19.19 -37.74
C ASN A 91 -29.73 -18.94 -38.57
N VAL A 92 -30.33 -17.78 -38.36
CA VAL A 92 -31.53 -17.19 -39.00
C VAL A 92 -32.84 -17.39 -38.22
N ILE A 93 -33.51 -16.25 -38.01
CA ILE A 93 -34.76 -15.96 -37.27
C ILE A 93 -34.50 -15.86 -35.75
N ILE A 94 -34.33 -14.67 -35.14
CA ILE A 94 -35.29 -13.56 -35.06
C ILE A 94 -34.53 -12.22 -35.10
N SER A 95 -34.73 -11.47 -36.19
CA SER A 95 -34.83 -10.02 -36.12
C SER A 95 -36.06 -9.68 -35.29
N ASN A 96 -35.88 -9.02 -34.14
CA ASN A 96 -36.84 -8.08 -33.53
C ASN A 96 -36.24 -7.48 -32.25
N SER A 97 -35.77 -6.24 -32.38
CA SER A 97 -36.09 -5.12 -31.49
C SER A 97 -36.25 -5.44 -29.99
N ILE A 98 -35.14 -5.52 -29.25
CA ILE A 98 -35.14 -5.34 -27.80
C ILE A 98 -33.98 -4.40 -27.43
N THR A 99 -34.34 -3.12 -27.33
CA THR A 99 -33.75 -2.08 -26.50
C THR A 99 -32.23 -1.97 -26.45
N HIS A 100 -31.71 -0.99 -27.19
CA HIS A 100 -30.43 -0.35 -26.94
C HIS A 100 -30.54 0.55 -25.70
N ASP A 101 -30.81 -0.03 -24.53
CA ASP A 101 -30.78 0.67 -23.25
C ASP A 101 -30.25 -0.28 -22.16
N VAL A 102 -29.35 0.24 -21.33
CA VAL A 102 -28.57 -0.41 -20.25
C VAL A 102 -27.19 -0.98 -20.63
N LEU A 103 -26.43 -0.24 -21.43
CA LEU A 103 -24.96 -0.20 -21.28
C LEU A 103 -24.55 1.21 -20.86
N GLN A 104 -24.98 1.64 -19.66
CA GLN A 104 -24.50 2.89 -19.07
C GLN A 104 -23.80 2.58 -17.74
N ASN A 105 -22.47 2.58 -17.82
CA ASN A 105 -21.45 2.65 -16.77
C ASN A 105 -20.92 1.34 -16.19
N CYS A 106 -20.30 0.52 -17.04
CA CYS A 106 -19.12 -0.26 -16.65
C CYS A 106 -17.88 0.49 -17.11
N CYS A 107 -17.60 1.67 -16.55
CA CYS A 107 -16.31 2.32 -16.73
C CYS A 107 -15.33 1.62 -15.77
N ASP A 108 -14.87 0.45 -16.18
CA ASP A 108 -13.66 -0.17 -15.63
C ASP A 108 -12.46 0.58 -16.21
N ASP A 109 -12.24 1.79 -15.69
CA ASP A 109 -10.99 2.51 -15.87
C ASP A 109 -9.94 1.75 -15.05
N GLU A 110 -9.19 0.86 -15.74
CA GLU A 110 -7.96 0.19 -15.27
C GLU A 110 -6.84 1.24 -15.09
N GLU A 111 -7.07 2.19 -14.21
CA GLU A 111 -6.02 3.02 -13.62
C GLU A 111 -5.44 2.25 -12.44
N ASP A 112 -4.13 2.04 -12.40
CA ASP A 112 -3.41 1.40 -11.29
C ASP A 112 -3.85 1.99 -9.94
N ILE A 113 -4.75 1.29 -9.26
CA ILE A 113 -5.41 1.81 -8.06
C ILE A 113 -4.42 1.76 -6.90
N LEU A 114 -3.62 2.81 -6.73
CA LEU A 114 -2.69 2.87 -5.60
C LEU A 114 -3.48 2.80 -4.27
N PRO A 115 -3.31 1.77 -3.44
CA PRO A 115 -4.06 1.63 -2.21
C PRO A 115 -3.62 2.67 -1.17
N LYS A 116 -4.58 3.26 -0.45
CA LYS A 116 -4.33 4.25 0.59
C LYS A 116 -4.78 3.76 1.97
N GLN A 117 -3.95 3.95 2.99
CA GLN A 117 -4.31 3.64 4.37
C GLN A 117 -4.82 4.89 5.09
N ILE A 118 -5.96 4.75 5.77
CA ILE A 118 -6.54 5.81 6.62
C ILE A 118 -6.37 5.39 8.08
N LEU A 119 -5.94 6.35 8.91
CA LEU A 119 -5.75 6.14 10.35
C LEU A 119 -6.97 6.62 11.16
N ASN A 120 -7.64 7.68 10.70
CA ASN A 120 -8.73 8.34 11.41
C ASN A 120 -10.10 7.81 11.02
N VAL A 121 -10.93 7.49 12.02
CA VAL A 121 -12.29 6.97 11.78
C VAL A 121 -13.22 8.03 11.17
N LYS A 122 -13.09 9.30 11.59
CA LYS A 122 -13.94 10.40 11.10
C LYS A 122 -13.77 10.62 9.59
N GLU A 123 -12.52 10.65 9.15
CA GLU A 123 -12.15 10.77 7.73
C GLU A 123 -12.70 9.60 6.92
N PHE A 124 -12.58 8.38 7.43
CA PHE A 124 -13.13 7.20 6.79
C PHE A 124 -14.65 7.27 6.60
N LEU A 125 -15.39 7.77 7.61
CA LEU A 125 -16.84 7.95 7.51
C LEU A 125 -17.23 9.03 6.51
N ALA A 126 -16.50 10.16 6.47
CA ALA A 126 -16.73 11.20 5.47
C ALA A 126 -16.58 10.66 4.03
N LEU A 127 -15.54 9.85 3.79
CA LEU A 127 -15.35 9.19 2.50
C LEU A 127 -16.42 8.15 2.20
N ALA A 128 -16.86 7.38 3.19
CA ALA A 128 -17.93 6.39 3.02
C ALA A 128 -19.27 7.05 2.64
N VAL A 129 -19.58 8.22 3.22
CA VAL A 129 -20.75 9.02 2.85
C VAL A 129 -20.62 9.56 1.42
N ALA A 130 -19.46 10.10 1.05
CA ALA A 130 -19.20 10.58 -0.30
C ALA A 130 -19.27 9.48 -1.36
N ALA A 131 -18.90 8.25 -1.00
CA ALA A 131 -18.88 7.08 -1.89
C ALA A 131 -20.20 6.29 -1.93
N LYS A 132 -21.29 6.81 -1.35
CA LYS A 132 -22.57 6.10 -1.18
C LYS A 132 -23.14 5.47 -2.47
N GLU A 133 -23.03 6.16 -3.60
CA GLU A 133 -23.71 5.75 -4.85
C GLU A 133 -22.87 4.78 -5.69
N LYS A 134 -21.58 5.07 -5.85
CA LYS A 134 -20.68 4.34 -6.78
C LYS A 134 -19.66 3.47 -6.05
N GLY A 135 -19.55 3.59 -4.73
CA GLY A 135 -18.59 2.87 -3.92
C GLY A 135 -19.10 1.52 -3.43
N SER A 136 -18.16 0.70 -2.98
CA SER A 136 -18.44 -0.55 -2.29
C SER A 136 -17.48 -0.71 -1.12
N ILE A 137 -17.94 -1.38 -0.05
CA ILE A 137 -17.10 -1.70 1.10
C ILE A 137 -16.95 -3.20 1.23
N THR A 138 -15.70 -3.63 1.38
CA THR A 138 -15.34 -4.98 1.79
C THR A 138 -14.88 -4.98 3.24
N LEU A 139 -15.59 -5.71 4.09
CA LEU A 139 -15.25 -5.91 5.49
C LEU A 139 -14.48 -7.21 5.64
N TYR A 140 -13.21 -7.10 6.02
CA TYR A 140 -12.35 -8.24 6.25
C TYR A 140 -12.11 -8.46 7.74
N LYS A 141 -12.29 -9.71 8.17
CA LYS A 141 -11.94 -10.15 9.53
C LYS A 141 -10.76 -11.13 9.45
N SER A 142 -9.72 -10.90 10.25
CA SER A 142 -8.61 -11.86 10.34
C SER A 142 -9.06 -13.18 10.96
N LYS A 143 -8.56 -14.29 10.44
CA LYS A 143 -8.78 -15.65 10.97
C LYS A 143 -8.01 -15.89 12.28
N ASP A 144 -6.99 -15.08 12.56
CA ASP A 144 -6.14 -15.26 13.75
C ASP A 144 -6.92 -15.01 15.04
N ARG A 145 -6.94 -16.03 15.92
CA ARG A 145 -7.62 -15.94 17.22
C ARG A 145 -6.88 -15.01 18.20
N LYS A 146 -5.54 -15.00 18.16
CA LYS A 146 -4.68 -14.22 19.05
C LYS A 146 -4.66 -12.73 18.65
N ASN A 147 -4.50 -12.45 17.35
CA ASN A 147 -4.41 -11.09 16.82
C ASN A 147 -5.61 -10.79 15.91
N ARG A 148 -6.81 -10.72 16.49
CA ARG A 148 -8.02 -10.35 15.74
C ARG A 148 -7.91 -8.90 15.24
N SER A 149 -7.80 -8.75 13.92
CA SER A 149 -7.85 -7.45 13.25
C SER A 149 -9.00 -7.39 12.26
N TYR A 150 -9.61 -6.22 12.17
CA TYR A 150 -10.69 -5.86 11.26
C TYR A 150 -10.13 -4.86 10.25
N LYS A 151 -10.40 -5.06 8.96
CA LYS A 151 -10.02 -4.12 7.91
C LYS A 151 -11.27 -3.73 7.13
N PHE A 152 -11.53 -2.43 7.05
CA PHE A 152 -12.60 -1.87 6.23
C PHE A 152 -11.96 -1.34 4.95
N LYS A 153 -12.25 -1.98 3.82
CA LYS A 153 -11.73 -1.60 2.51
C LYS A 153 -12.84 -0.91 1.74
N LEU A 154 -12.74 0.40 1.52
CA LEU A 154 -13.70 1.20 0.75
C LEU A 154 -13.15 1.42 -0.67
N ARG A 155 -13.85 0.88 -1.66
CA ARG A 155 -13.62 1.19 -3.07
C ARG A 155 -14.29 2.52 -3.39
N THR A 156 -13.49 3.47 -3.84
CA THR A 156 -13.95 4.72 -4.46
C THR A 156 -13.55 4.72 -5.93
N ARG A 157 -13.91 5.78 -6.67
CA ARG A 157 -13.53 5.93 -8.08
C ARG A 157 -12.01 5.87 -8.26
N GLN A 158 -11.28 6.63 -7.44
CA GLN A 158 -9.83 6.80 -7.61
C GLN A 158 -8.99 5.83 -6.78
N TYR A 159 -9.37 5.53 -5.54
CA TYR A 159 -8.53 4.76 -4.61
C TYR A 159 -9.29 3.67 -3.87
N LEU A 160 -8.54 2.69 -3.39
CA LEU A 160 -8.98 1.74 -2.36
C LEU A 160 -8.48 2.20 -1.00
N TYR A 161 -9.39 2.66 -0.15
CA TYR A 161 -9.06 3.12 1.20
C TYR A 161 -9.17 1.98 2.20
N THR A 162 -8.16 1.79 3.04
CA THR A 162 -8.17 0.77 4.10
C THR A 162 -8.06 1.39 5.48
N LEU A 163 -9.02 1.08 6.35
CA LEU A 163 -8.95 1.36 7.79
C LEU A 163 -8.75 0.06 8.57
N LYS A 164 -7.66 -0.04 9.34
CA LYS A 164 -7.35 -1.21 10.18
C LYS A 164 -7.72 -0.93 11.65
N MET A 165 -8.49 -1.83 12.24
CA MET A 165 -8.92 -1.77 13.64
C MET A 165 -8.62 -3.07 14.40
N LYS A 166 -8.21 -2.96 15.67
CA LYS A 166 -8.00 -4.13 16.54
C LYS A 166 -9.22 -4.45 17.42
N ASN A 167 -9.99 -3.43 17.82
CA ASN A 167 -11.08 -3.59 18.77
C ASN A 167 -12.39 -4.03 18.08
N LYS A 168 -12.94 -5.18 18.49
CA LYS A 168 -14.20 -5.75 17.96
C LYS A 168 -15.42 -4.84 18.17
N VAL A 169 -15.58 -4.26 19.36
CA VAL A 169 -16.78 -3.49 19.71
C VAL A 169 -16.85 -2.23 18.86
N LYS A 170 -15.72 -1.51 18.74
CA LYS A 170 -15.61 -0.33 17.89
C LYS A 170 -15.83 -0.68 16.41
N ALA A 171 -15.35 -1.84 15.95
CA ALA A 171 -15.56 -2.28 14.57
C ALA A 171 -17.04 -2.52 14.28
N GLN A 172 -17.77 -3.15 15.21
CA GLN A 172 -19.22 -3.36 15.07
C GLN A 172 -20.02 -2.05 15.11
N GLN A 173 -19.58 -1.07 15.92
CA GLN A 173 -20.17 0.26 15.91
C GLN A 173 -19.92 0.98 14.59
N LEU A 174 -18.70 0.89 14.06
CA LEU A 174 -18.36 1.48 12.77
C LEU A 174 -19.18 0.89 11.62
N GLU A 175 -19.36 -0.44 11.60
CA GLU A 175 -20.18 -1.14 10.60
C GLU A 175 -21.64 -0.64 10.57
N LYS A 176 -22.20 -0.33 11.75
CA LYS A 176 -23.53 0.28 11.90
C LYS A 176 -23.57 1.75 11.46
N ALA A 177 -22.47 2.48 11.64
CA ALA A 177 -22.35 3.89 11.24
C ALA A 177 -22.15 4.07 9.72
N LEU A 178 -21.84 3.01 8.98
CA LEU A 178 -21.74 3.07 7.52
C LEU A 178 -23.10 3.38 6.89
N PRO A 179 -23.15 4.17 5.81
CA PRO A 179 -24.38 4.43 5.09
C PRO A 179 -25.09 3.12 4.68
N PRO A 180 -26.40 2.96 4.93
CA PRO A 180 -27.12 1.71 4.64
C PRO A 180 -27.27 1.42 3.13
N THR A 181 -27.15 2.46 2.31
CA THR A 181 -27.23 2.44 0.85
C THR A 181 -25.92 1.97 0.18
N LEU A 182 -24.83 1.94 0.95
CA LEU A 182 -23.53 1.50 0.46
C LEU A 182 -23.46 -0.02 0.41
N LYS A 183 -23.01 -0.59 -0.71
CA LYS A 183 -22.91 -2.04 -0.91
C LYS A 183 -21.83 -2.63 0.02
N LYS A 184 -22.18 -3.62 0.84
CA LYS A 184 -21.29 -4.28 1.82
C LYS A 184 -21.01 -5.73 1.42
N SER A 185 -19.73 -6.10 1.35
CA SER A 185 -19.26 -7.47 1.14
C SER A 185 -18.44 -7.93 2.36
N TYR A 186 -18.59 -9.19 2.76
CA TYR A 186 -17.96 -9.74 3.96
C TYR A 186 -16.97 -10.86 3.59
N ILE A 187 -15.74 -10.75 4.08
CA ILE A 187 -14.70 -11.78 3.90
C ILE A 187 -14.33 -12.37 5.25
N ASN A 188 -14.36 -13.70 5.35
CA ASN A 188 -14.06 -14.48 6.56
C ASN A 188 -14.95 -14.15 7.77
N HIS A 189 -16.14 -13.61 7.51
CA HIS A 189 -17.13 -13.45 8.56
C HIS A 189 -17.81 -14.80 8.78
N PRO A 190 -17.80 -15.38 10.00
CA PRO A 190 -18.62 -16.55 10.25
C PRO A 190 -20.06 -16.14 10.00
N GLU A 191 -20.70 -16.81 9.05
CA GLU A 191 -22.09 -16.59 8.69
C GLU A 191 -22.92 -16.64 9.97
N LYS A 192 -23.59 -15.53 10.31
CA LYS A 192 -24.60 -15.59 11.37
C LYS A 192 -25.74 -16.38 10.77
N LYS A 193 -25.96 -17.60 11.25
CA LYS A 193 -27.23 -18.31 11.02
C LYS A 193 -28.33 -17.38 11.51
N GLU A 194 -29.09 -16.79 10.59
CA GLU A 194 -30.27 -16.02 10.94
C GLU A 194 -31.27 -17.00 11.57
N THR A 195 -31.38 -16.98 12.90
CA THR A 195 -32.55 -17.53 13.57
C THR A 195 -33.74 -16.71 13.14
N LYS A 196 -34.47 -17.19 12.12
CA LYS A 196 -35.82 -16.72 11.81
C LYS A 196 -36.61 -16.78 13.11
N LYS A 197 -36.98 -15.63 13.67
CA LYS A 197 -38.02 -15.56 14.69
C LYS A 197 -39.30 -16.08 14.02
N GLN A 198 -39.76 -17.23 14.50
CA GLN A 198 -41.11 -17.73 14.24
C GLN A 198 -42.12 -16.86 14.99
#